data_AF-B4D4Y8-F1
#
_entry.id   AF-B4D4Y8-F1
#
_cell.length_a   1.000
_cell.length_b   1.000
_cell.length_c   1.000
_cell.angle_alpha   90.00
_cell.angle_beta   90.00
_cell.angle_gamma   90.00
#
_symmetry.space_group_name_H-M   'P 1'
#
loop_
_entity.id
_entity.type
_entity.pdbx_description
1 polymer ?
#
loop_
_entity_poly.entity_id
_entity_poly.type
_entity_poly.pdbx_seq_one_letter_code
_entity_poly.pdbx_strand_id
1 'polypeptide(L)'
;MDPEDWRSTSIGALRPEVLCHLALLPGELVLVCAFFSDTSWYAFTTRRIVSKHAGTIATLDPKRGVESQFGNFKGYGPGSNTELGAIPTATATLKCGASTLQLEYETGKPSMAPIYAAKYWSQKHPILDKLLTNAERALYKSRNV
;
A
#
# COMPACT_ATOMS: atom_id res chain seq x y z
N MET A 1 10.28 2.80 -22.42
CA MET A 1 10.08 3.25 -21.03
C MET A 1 10.87 2.30 -20.15
N ASP A 2 11.67 2.81 -19.21
CA ASP A 2 12.45 1.95 -18.32
C ASP A 2 11.51 1.38 -17.23
N PRO A 3 11.31 0.05 -17.14
CA PRO A 3 10.53 -0.58 -16.07
C PRO A 3 11.16 -0.42 -14.67
N GLU A 4 12.36 0.16 -14.60
CA GLU A 4 13.06 0.55 -13.38
C GLU A 4 12.69 1.95 -12.87
N ASP A 5 11.95 2.76 -13.64
CA ASP A 5 11.55 4.10 -13.20
C ASP A 5 10.42 4.04 -12.16
N TRP A 6 10.66 4.58 -10.96
CA TRP A 6 9.64 4.70 -9.90
C TRP A 6 8.96 6.06 -10.00
N ARG A 7 7.98 6.18 -10.91
CA ARG A 7 7.42 7.50 -11.27
C ARG A 7 6.36 7.94 -10.29
N SER A 8 5.49 7.00 -9.91
CA SER A 8 4.35 7.26 -9.04
C SER A 8 4.53 6.72 -7.64
N THR A 9 5.32 5.64 -7.46
CA THR A 9 5.50 4.99 -6.16
C THR A 9 6.66 5.57 -5.33
N SER A 10 6.46 5.74 -4.03
CA SER A 10 7.44 6.16 -3.02
C SER A 10 7.43 5.18 -1.83
N ILE A 11 8.60 4.88 -1.26
CA ILE A 11 8.74 4.02 -0.08
C ILE A 11 9.11 4.89 1.13
N GLY A 12 8.47 4.64 2.28
CA GLY A 12 8.82 5.30 3.54
C GLY A 12 8.34 6.75 3.70
N ALA A 13 7.76 7.35 2.66
CA ALA A 13 7.30 8.73 2.68
C ALA A 13 5.99 8.91 1.89
N LEU A 14 5.12 9.81 2.36
CA LEU A 14 4.01 10.30 1.54
C LEU A 14 4.58 11.17 0.42
N ARG A 15 3.98 11.04 -0.76
CA ARG A 15 4.22 11.99 -1.83
C ARG A 15 3.58 13.34 -1.51
N PRO A 16 4.18 14.48 -1.90
CA PRO A 16 3.61 15.81 -1.64
C PRO A 16 2.14 15.94 -2.05
N GLU A 17 1.79 15.34 -3.18
CA GLU A 17 0.44 15.34 -3.75
C GLU A 17 -0.58 14.63 -2.82
N VAL A 18 -0.15 13.62 -2.06
CA VAL A 18 -1.00 12.87 -1.13
C VAL A 18 -1.14 13.58 0.23
N LEU A 19 -0.21 14.46 0.60
CA LEU A 19 -0.29 15.21 1.87
C LEU A 19 -1.55 16.07 1.96
N CYS A 20 -2.05 16.57 0.83
CA CYS A 20 -3.29 17.33 0.76
C CYS A 20 -4.55 16.48 1.01
N HIS A 21 -4.43 15.16 0.93
CA HIS A 21 -5.57 14.24 1.02
C HIS A 21 -5.53 13.35 2.26
N LEU A 22 -4.36 13.15 2.87
CA LEU A 22 -4.17 12.23 3.98
C LEU A 22 -3.33 12.84 5.09
N ALA A 23 -3.96 13.05 6.24
CA ALA A 23 -3.26 13.33 7.50
C ALA A 23 -2.89 12.03 8.21
N LEU A 24 -1.63 11.90 8.59
CA LEU A 24 -1.13 10.78 9.41
C LEU A 24 -1.49 10.99 10.88
N LEU A 25 -1.84 9.91 11.56
CA LEU A 25 -2.04 9.89 13.01
C LEU A 25 -0.69 10.01 13.73
N PRO A 26 -0.67 10.46 15.00
CA PRO A 26 0.55 10.47 15.80
C PRO A 26 1.26 9.11 15.84
N GLY A 27 2.53 9.11 15.41
CA GLY A 27 3.36 7.91 15.31
C GLY A 27 2.97 6.92 14.20
N GLU A 28 2.03 7.28 13.32
CA GLU A 28 1.78 6.55 12.07
C GLU A 28 2.91 6.84 11.08
N LEU A 29 3.53 5.79 10.55
CA LEU A 29 4.61 5.90 9.57
C LEU A 29 4.14 5.34 8.23
N VAL A 30 4.65 5.89 7.14
CA VAL A 30 4.35 5.43 5.79
C VAL A 30 5.25 4.26 5.43
N LEU A 31 4.68 3.21 4.84
CA LEU A 31 5.42 2.08 4.29
C LEU A 31 5.63 2.27 2.79
N VAL A 32 4.53 2.51 2.06
CA VAL A 32 4.55 2.81 0.63
C VAL A 32 3.40 3.76 0.31
N CYS A 33 3.61 4.65 -0.65
CA CYS A 33 2.62 5.57 -1.16
C CYS A 33 2.73 5.62 -2.68
N ALA A 34 1.62 5.81 -3.38
CA ALA A 34 1.65 6.19 -4.79
C ALA A 34 0.60 7.23 -5.12
N PHE A 35 0.91 8.06 -6.11
CA PHE A 35 0.00 9.06 -6.67
C PHE A 35 -0.01 8.95 -8.18
N PHE A 36 -1.21 8.79 -8.75
CA PHE A 36 -1.44 8.80 -10.20
C PHE A 36 -2.28 10.01 -10.59
N SER A 37 -3.26 10.38 -9.76
CA SER A 37 -4.09 11.57 -9.90
C SER A 37 -4.88 11.87 -8.62
N ASP A 38 -5.62 12.98 -8.61
CA ASP A 38 -6.52 13.34 -7.51
C ASP A 38 -7.65 12.32 -7.30
N THR A 39 -7.89 11.41 -8.24
CA THR A 39 -8.90 10.35 -8.14
C THR A 39 -8.30 8.95 -7.97
N SER A 40 -6.96 8.83 -8.01
CA SER A 40 -6.22 7.58 -7.93
C SER A 40 -4.90 7.73 -7.18
N TRP A 41 -4.89 7.33 -5.90
CA TRP A 41 -3.71 7.31 -5.05
C TRP A 41 -3.89 6.33 -3.89
N TYR A 42 -2.80 5.89 -3.27
CA TYR A 42 -2.87 5.07 -2.06
C TYR A 42 -1.71 5.35 -1.11
N ALA A 43 -1.91 4.97 0.15
CA ALA A 43 -0.89 4.93 1.18
C ALA A 43 -1.09 3.70 2.07
N PHE A 44 -0.05 2.89 2.18
CA PHE A 44 0.08 1.88 3.21
C PHE A 44 0.87 2.50 4.35
N THR A 45 0.31 2.49 5.54
CA THR A 45 0.98 2.98 6.74
C THR A 45 1.20 1.83 7.71
N THR A 46 1.82 2.13 8.85
CA THR A 46 1.94 1.21 10.00
C THR A 46 0.65 1.02 10.79
N ARG A 47 -0.47 1.65 10.39
CA ARG A 47 -1.75 1.54 11.11
C ARG A 47 -2.93 1.20 10.22
N ARG A 48 -2.91 1.58 8.95
CA ARG A 48 -4.03 1.43 8.02
C ARG A 48 -3.55 1.43 6.58
N ILE A 49 -4.43 1.01 5.68
CA ILE A 49 -4.25 1.17 4.25
C ILE A 49 -5.34 2.10 3.78
N VAL A 50 -4.97 3.22 3.17
CA VAL A 50 -5.91 4.20 2.62
C VAL A 50 -5.71 4.23 1.12
N SER A 51 -6.81 4.25 0.37
CA SER A 51 -6.78 4.35 -1.08
C SER A 51 -7.93 5.22 -1.55
N LYS A 52 -7.65 6.05 -2.55
CA LYS A 52 -8.65 6.65 -3.40
C LYS A 52 -8.56 5.94 -4.75
N HIS A 53 -9.63 5.28 -5.17
CA HIS A 53 -9.70 4.57 -6.44
C HIS A 53 -10.99 4.96 -7.16
N ALA A 54 -10.86 5.39 -8.42
CA ALA A 54 -11.97 5.94 -9.20
C ALA A 54 -12.77 7.02 -8.42
N GLY A 55 -12.05 7.88 -7.69
CA GLY A 55 -12.64 8.98 -6.91
C GLY A 55 -13.16 8.60 -5.52
N THR A 56 -13.33 7.31 -5.22
CA THR A 56 -13.86 6.86 -3.92
C THR A 56 -12.73 6.57 -2.95
N ILE A 57 -12.79 7.19 -1.76
CA ILE A 57 -11.83 6.95 -0.68
C ILE A 57 -12.32 5.80 0.19
N ALA A 58 -11.45 4.84 0.44
CA ALA A 58 -11.66 3.75 1.38
C ALA A 58 -10.46 3.62 2.32
N THR A 59 -10.72 3.12 3.53
CA THR A 59 -9.69 2.80 4.51
C THR A 59 -9.88 1.36 4.97
N LEU A 60 -8.79 0.63 5.07
CA LEU A 60 -8.72 -0.74 5.57
C LEU A 60 -7.89 -0.77 6.86
N ASP A 61 -8.44 -1.38 7.92
CA ASP A 61 -7.68 -1.71 9.14
C ASP A 61 -7.03 -3.09 8.97
N PRO A 62 -5.70 -3.19 8.84
CA PRO A 62 -5.00 -4.44 8.56
C PRO A 62 -4.70 -5.27 9.82
N LYS A 63 -5.18 -4.90 11.01
CA LYS A 63 -4.88 -5.58 12.29
C LYS A 63 -5.12 -7.09 12.28
N ARG A 64 -6.09 -7.57 11.49
CA ARG A 64 -6.45 -8.99 11.37
C ARG A 64 -5.79 -9.69 10.19
N GLY A 65 -4.81 -9.04 9.55
CA GLY A 65 -4.20 -9.49 8.31
C GLY A 65 -4.91 -8.92 7.09
N VAL A 66 -4.23 -9.00 5.95
CA VAL A 66 -4.73 -8.49 4.66
C VAL A 66 -4.62 -9.60 3.64
N GLU A 67 -5.75 -9.99 3.06
CA GLU A 67 -5.78 -10.76 1.84
C GLU A 67 -5.59 -9.81 0.66
N SER A 68 -4.73 -10.17 -0.29
CA SER A 68 -4.37 -9.28 -1.39
C SER A 68 -4.33 -10.02 -2.71
N GLN A 69 -5.01 -9.46 -3.70
CA GLN A 69 -4.99 -9.92 -5.08
C GLN A 69 -4.40 -8.82 -5.97
N PHE A 70 -3.15 -9.01 -6.37
CA PHE A 70 -2.50 -8.18 -7.38
C PHE A 70 -2.67 -8.88 -8.74
N GLY A 71 -3.20 -8.14 -9.73
CA GLY A 71 -3.38 -8.63 -11.10
C GLY A 71 -2.06 -8.88 -11.85
N ASN A 72 -2.02 -8.58 -13.14
CA ASN A 72 -0.79 -8.70 -13.95
C ASN A 72 0.25 -7.61 -13.58
N PHE A 73 0.90 -7.78 -12.43
CA PHE A 73 1.86 -6.83 -11.87
C PHE A 73 3.14 -6.68 -12.71
N LYS A 74 3.36 -7.57 -13.67
CA LYS A 74 4.54 -7.58 -14.54
C LYS A 74 4.51 -6.46 -15.59
N GLY A 75 3.33 -5.92 -15.92
CA GLY A 75 3.19 -4.78 -16.83
C GLY A 75 3.32 -5.10 -18.32
N TYR A 76 3.35 -6.38 -18.70
CA TYR A 76 3.38 -6.82 -20.10
C TYR A 76 2.36 -7.93 -20.36
N GLY A 77 1.82 -8.00 -21.58
CA GLY A 77 0.83 -9.00 -22.01
C GLY A 77 -0.57 -8.43 -22.25
N PRO A 78 -1.57 -9.26 -22.57
CA PRO A 78 -2.92 -8.79 -22.88
C PRO A 78 -3.50 -7.93 -21.74
N GLY A 79 -3.99 -6.73 -22.07
CA GLY A 79 -4.53 -5.76 -21.11
C GLY A 79 -3.51 -4.81 -20.47
N SER A 80 -2.22 -4.86 -20.86
CA SER A 80 -1.27 -3.80 -20.49
C SER A 80 -1.63 -2.51 -21.21
N ASN A 81 -1.87 -1.43 -20.47
CA ASN A 81 -2.08 -0.11 -21.04
C ASN A 81 -0.73 0.42 -21.56
N THR A 82 -0.48 0.31 -22.86
CA THR A 82 0.81 0.67 -23.50
C THR A 82 0.75 2.01 -24.21
N GLU A 83 -0.14 2.91 -23.79
CA GLU A 83 -0.15 4.27 -24.31
C GLU A 83 1.24 4.91 -24.13
N LEU A 84 1.76 5.49 -25.21
CA LEU A 84 3.10 6.09 -25.23
C LEU A 84 3.17 7.22 -24.20
N GLY A 85 3.94 7.00 -23.13
CA GLY A 85 4.17 7.98 -22.07
C GLY A 85 3.29 7.80 -20.82
N ALA A 86 2.26 6.96 -20.87
CA ALA A 86 1.45 6.64 -19.70
C ALA A 86 2.22 5.72 -18.73
N ILE A 87 2.01 5.90 -17.42
CA ILE A 87 2.56 5.02 -16.39
C ILE A 87 1.81 3.69 -16.48
N PRO A 88 2.46 2.54 -16.70
CA PRO A 88 1.77 1.26 -16.78
C PRO A 88 1.18 0.88 -15.42
N THR A 89 -0.14 0.89 -15.30
CA THR A 89 -0.84 0.57 -14.05
C THR A 89 -1.67 -0.71 -14.12
N ALA A 90 -2.01 -1.24 -12.95
CA ALA A 90 -3.01 -2.29 -12.77
C ALA A 90 -3.79 -2.04 -11.47
N THR A 91 -4.95 -2.68 -11.32
CA THR A 91 -5.75 -2.60 -10.09
C THR A 91 -5.48 -3.81 -9.21
N ALA A 92 -5.30 -3.57 -7.92
CA ALA A 92 -5.27 -4.59 -6.88
C ALA A 92 -6.52 -4.49 -6.00
N THR A 93 -6.93 -5.63 -5.45
CA THR A 93 -7.98 -5.71 -4.44
C THR A 93 -7.41 -6.23 -3.13
N LEU A 94 -7.66 -5.51 -2.04
CA LEU A 94 -7.28 -5.87 -0.68
C LEU A 94 -8.53 -6.13 0.15
N LYS A 95 -8.48 -7.13 1.03
CA LYS A 95 -9.57 -7.49 1.93
C LYS A 95 -9.08 -7.71 3.34
N CYS A 96 -9.90 -7.31 4.31
CA CYS A 96 -9.74 -7.64 5.73
C CYS A 96 -11.14 -7.87 6.34
N GLY A 97 -11.45 -9.13 6.64
CA GLY A 97 -12.81 -9.52 7.02
C GLY A 97 -13.83 -9.14 5.93
N ALA A 98 -14.86 -8.39 6.31
CA ALA A 98 -15.89 -7.91 5.37
C ALA A 98 -15.48 -6.65 4.57
N SER A 99 -14.38 -5.99 4.96
CA SER A 99 -13.94 -4.75 4.31
C SER A 99 -13.11 -5.06 3.07
N THR A 100 -13.41 -4.37 1.97
CA THR A 100 -12.68 -4.47 0.69
C THR A 100 -12.21 -3.09 0.26
N LEU A 101 -11.01 -3.01 -0.28
CA LEU A 101 -10.39 -1.81 -0.81
C LEU A 101 -9.77 -2.12 -2.17
N GLN A 102 -9.93 -1.20 -3.12
CA GLN A 102 -9.22 -1.25 -4.40
C GLN A 102 -8.16 -0.15 -4.45
N LEU A 103 -7.07 -0.44 -5.17
CA LEU A 103 -6.03 0.54 -5.45
C LEU A 103 -5.48 0.31 -6.85
N GLU A 104 -5.17 1.40 -7.54
CA GLU A 104 -4.32 1.37 -8.73
C GLU A 104 -2.86 1.33 -8.29
N TYR A 105 -2.01 0.58 -8.96
CA TYR A 105 -0.58 0.54 -8.68
C TYR A 105 0.25 0.47 -9.97
N GLU A 106 1.47 1.00 -9.88
CA GLU A 106 2.47 0.97 -10.95
C GLU A 106 2.98 -0.46 -11.12
N THR A 107 2.94 -0.97 -12.35
CA THR A 107 3.39 -2.32 -12.72
C THR A 107 4.91 -2.33 -13.00
N GLY A 108 5.49 -3.50 -13.19
CA GLY A 108 6.95 -3.65 -13.33
C GLY A 108 7.64 -3.70 -11.96
N LYS A 109 8.86 -3.17 -11.84
CA LYS A 109 9.60 -3.19 -10.57
C LYS A 109 8.92 -2.42 -9.42
N PRO A 110 8.30 -1.24 -9.66
CA PRO A 110 7.58 -0.52 -8.61
C PRO A 110 6.45 -1.31 -7.96
N SER A 111 5.83 -2.26 -8.69
CA SER A 111 4.75 -3.12 -8.17
C SER A 111 5.15 -3.93 -6.94
N MET A 112 6.45 -4.22 -6.78
CA MET A 112 6.95 -4.98 -5.65
C MET A 112 6.69 -4.26 -4.32
N ALA A 113 6.69 -2.93 -4.29
CA ALA A 113 6.50 -2.18 -3.05
C ALA A 113 5.12 -2.39 -2.42
N PRO A 114 3.97 -2.15 -3.11
CA PRO A 114 2.67 -2.44 -2.52
C PRO A 114 2.44 -3.94 -2.28
N ILE A 115 3.02 -4.83 -3.09
CA ILE A 115 2.94 -6.28 -2.87
C ILE A 115 3.61 -6.67 -1.54
N TYR A 116 4.84 -6.19 -1.30
CA TYR A 116 5.55 -6.48 -0.05
C TYR A 116 4.94 -5.77 1.15
N ALA A 117 4.40 -4.56 0.98
CA ALA A 117 3.68 -3.87 2.04
C ALA A 117 2.40 -4.62 2.45
N ALA A 118 1.65 -5.18 1.50
CA ALA A 118 0.52 -6.06 1.81
C ALA A 118 0.97 -7.34 2.53
N LYS A 119 2.08 -7.95 2.09
CA LYS A 119 2.66 -9.14 2.75
C LYS A 119 3.13 -8.87 4.17
N TYR A 120 3.62 -7.68 4.48
CA TYR A 120 3.99 -7.31 5.86
C TYR A 120 2.81 -7.51 6.81
N TRP A 121 1.61 -7.10 6.42
CA TRP A 121 0.40 -7.21 7.23
C TRP A 121 -0.13 -8.63 7.36
N SER A 122 -0.03 -9.46 6.33
CA SER A 122 -0.48 -10.85 6.39
C SER A 122 0.53 -11.81 7.01
N GLN A 123 1.83 -11.54 6.92
CA GLN A 123 2.88 -12.48 7.32
C GLN A 123 3.65 -12.04 8.56
N LYS A 124 4.06 -10.76 8.64
CA LYS A 124 4.94 -10.29 9.72
C LYS A 124 4.18 -9.74 10.91
N HIS A 125 3.10 -8.99 10.68
CA HIS A 125 2.34 -8.38 11.77
C HIS A 125 1.79 -9.39 12.80
N PRO A 126 1.22 -10.54 12.41
CA PRO A 126 0.66 -11.51 13.37
C PRO A 126 1.68 -12.15 14.32
N ILE A 127 2.98 -12.07 13.97
CA ILE A 127 4.08 -12.60 14.79
C ILE A 127 4.99 -11.49 15.30
N LEU A 128 4.62 -10.21 15.11
CA LEU A 128 5.49 -9.09 15.42
C LEU A 128 5.90 -9.14 16.89
N ASP A 129 4.97 -9.42 17.80
CA ASP A 129 5.23 -9.61 19.22
C ASP A 129 6.31 -10.66 19.50
N LYS A 130 6.36 -11.75 18.72
CA LYS A 130 7.38 -12.80 18.81
C LYS A 130 8.74 -12.38 18.27
N LEU A 131 8.77 -11.39 17.36
CA LEU A 131 9.99 -10.84 16.78
C LEU A 131 10.59 -9.70 17.60
N LEU A 132 9.83 -9.13 18.53
CA LEU A 132 10.30 -8.08 19.44
C LEU A 132 11.14 -8.66 20.60
N THR A 133 12.14 -7.88 21.04
CA THR A 133 12.81 -8.13 22.33
C THR A 133 11.82 -8.02 23.49
N ASN A 134 12.19 -8.51 24.68
CA ASN A 134 11.31 -8.43 25.86
C ASN A 134 10.92 -6.99 26.20
N ALA A 135 11.83 -6.03 26.06
CA ALA A 135 11.57 -4.61 26.31
C ALA A 135 10.60 -4.01 25.28
N GLU A 136 10.83 -4.30 23.99
CA GLU A 136 9.96 -3.83 22.90
C GLU A 136 8.57 -4.47 22.97
N ARG A 137 8.48 -5.76 23.34
CA ARG A 137 7.21 -6.47 23.52
C ARG A 137 6.39 -5.88 24.66
N ALA A 138 7.02 -5.52 25.78
CA ALA A 138 6.34 -4.85 26.89
C ALA A 138 5.77 -3.49 26.45
N LEU A 139 6.54 -2.70 25.71
CA LEU A 139 6.11 -1.42 25.13
C LEU A 139 4.99 -1.58 24.08
N TYR A 140 5.06 -2.61 23.25
CA TYR A 140 4.06 -2.91 22.23
C TYR A 140 2.71 -3.29 22.86
N LYS A 141 2.74 -4.10 23.93
CA LYS A 141 1.54 -4.47 24.69
C LYS A 141 0.92 -3.27 25.39
N SER A 142 1.70 -2.39 26.00
CA SER A 142 1.17 -1.22 26.70
C SER A 142 0.54 -0.16 25.77
N ARG A 143 0.80 -0.22 24.46
CA ARG A 143 0.30 0.74 23.45
C ARG A 143 -0.88 0.24 22.62
N ASN A 144 -1.21 -1.05 22.71
CA ASN A 144 -2.23 -1.70 21.89
C ASN A 144 -3.30 -2.45 22.73
N VAL A 145 -3.34 -2.19 24.04
CA VAL A 145 -4.46 -2.54 24.94
C VAL A 145 -5.41 -1.35 25.05
#